data_AF-A0A6N7ZPY5-F1
#
_entry.id   AF-A0A6N7ZPY5-F1
#
_cell.length_a   1.000
_cell.length_b   1.000
_cell.length_c   1.000
_cell.angle_alpha   90.00
_cell.angle_beta   90.00
_cell.angle_gamma   90.00
#
_symmetry.space_group_name_H-M   'P 1'
#
loop_
_entity.id
_entity.type
_entity.pdbx_description
1 polymer ?
#
loop_
_entity_poly.entity_id
_entity_poly.type
_entity_poly.pdbx_seq_one_letter_code
_entity_poly.pdbx_strand_id
1 'polypeptide(L)'
;MRKEPKAPRLLERREFRESVFERDAHKCVFCEEPAVDAHHILERRLWPDGGYYRDNGASVCKEHHIACEKTLLSVEDVRAACGIRKVLVPPHLYADQPYDKWGNPVLPNGMRLMGELFHDESVQKILKAGGVLGDFTHFVKYPRTHHVPWSPGMNEDDRRIPVMSAFEGARVIATEKMDGENTTMYRDYIHARSLDGRHHPSRNWVKNFWSTICGDIPEGWRLCGENLYAVHSIRYEDLSSYFMGFSIWTDRNECLSWDDTLEWFDLLGVTPVEVLFDGEFDETALRSLHQPTDWDRSEGWVLRTAEGFHFSEFRNRVAKFVREGHVQTVKHWMHGQAAEPNGMIKGLPGLGRRG
;
A
#
# COMPACT_ATOMS: atom_id res chain seq x y z
N MET A 1 -18.00 15.41 -30.48
CA MET A 1 -18.28 15.34 -29.03
C MET A 1 -18.21 13.89 -28.58
N ARG A 2 -17.14 13.48 -27.90
CA ARG A 2 -17.15 12.18 -27.19
C ARG A 2 -18.13 12.35 -26.04
N LYS A 3 -19.25 11.63 -26.05
CA LYS A 3 -20.17 11.57 -24.91
C LYS A 3 -19.34 11.18 -23.69
N GLU A 4 -19.41 11.96 -22.62
CA GLU A 4 -18.85 11.55 -21.35
C GLU A 4 -19.40 10.16 -20.98
N PRO A 5 -18.53 9.22 -20.56
CA PRO A 5 -18.98 7.89 -20.21
C PRO A 5 -19.96 7.99 -19.04
N LYS A 6 -21.19 7.52 -19.24
CA LYS A 6 -22.23 7.49 -18.22
C LYS A 6 -21.69 6.77 -16.98
N ALA A 7 -21.89 7.35 -15.80
CA ALA A 7 -21.53 6.74 -14.53
C ALA A 7 -22.18 5.34 -14.41
N PRO A 8 -21.49 4.34 -13.83
CA PRO A 8 -22.06 3.03 -13.62
C PRO A 8 -23.31 3.14 -12.73
N ARG A 9 -24.41 2.50 -13.13
CA ARG A 9 -25.68 2.52 -12.39
C ARG A 9 -25.68 1.40 -11.36
N LEU A 10 -25.86 1.75 -10.09
CA LEU A 10 -26.14 0.79 -9.01
C LEU A 10 -27.56 0.24 -9.18
N LEU A 11 -27.72 -1.07 -9.02
CA LEU A 11 -29.00 -1.78 -9.20
C LEU A 11 -29.46 -2.42 -7.90
N GLU A 12 -30.76 -2.62 -7.77
CA GLU A 12 -31.30 -3.48 -6.72
C GLU A 12 -30.95 -4.95 -6.99
N ARG A 13 -30.88 -5.78 -5.95
CA ARG A 13 -30.43 -7.19 -6.06
C ARG A 13 -31.14 -7.98 -7.16
N ARG A 14 -32.47 -7.81 -7.29
CA ARG A 14 -33.26 -8.50 -8.32
C ARG A 14 -32.96 -7.97 -9.71
N GLU A 15 -32.92 -6.65 -9.88
CA GLU A 15 -32.59 -5.97 -11.14
C GLU A 15 -31.16 -6.32 -11.58
N PHE A 16 -30.21 -6.39 -10.65
CA PHE A 16 -28.85 -6.88 -10.90
C PHE A 16 -28.87 -8.28 -11.51
N ARG A 17 -29.52 -9.24 -10.84
CA ARG A 17 -29.60 -10.63 -11.33
C ARG A 17 -30.22 -10.72 -12.73
N GLU A 18 -31.38 -10.08 -12.93
CA GLU A 18 -32.08 -10.07 -14.21
C GLU A 18 -31.21 -9.42 -15.30
N SER A 19 -30.59 -8.28 -15.03
CA SER A 19 -29.76 -7.56 -16.00
C SER A 19 -28.47 -8.30 -16.41
N VAL A 20 -27.90 -9.11 -15.50
CA VAL A 20 -26.74 -9.95 -15.75
C VAL A 20 -27.15 -11.15 -16.60
N PHE A 21 -28.27 -11.81 -16.26
CA PHE A 21 -28.79 -12.93 -17.03
C PHE A 21 -29.20 -12.52 -18.44
N GLU A 22 -29.88 -11.39 -18.60
CA GLU A 22 -30.24 -10.86 -19.91
C GLU A 22 -29.00 -10.54 -20.77
N ARG A 23 -27.94 -9.97 -20.17
CA ARG A 23 -26.68 -9.70 -20.89
C ARG A 23 -26.08 -10.98 -21.47
N ASP A 24 -26.08 -12.04 -20.68
CA ASP A 24 -25.40 -13.29 -21.00
C ASP A 24 -26.37 -14.33 -21.61
N ALA A 25 -27.52 -13.86 -22.13
CA ALA A 25 -28.56 -14.69 -22.76
C ALA A 25 -29.03 -15.88 -21.90
N HIS A 26 -29.08 -15.69 -20.57
CA HIS A 26 -29.44 -16.69 -19.55
C HIS A 26 -28.56 -17.95 -19.55
N LYS A 27 -27.38 -17.89 -20.16
CA LYS A 27 -26.41 -18.98 -20.24
C LYS A 27 -25.17 -18.68 -19.41
N CYS A 28 -24.48 -19.74 -19.02
CA CYS A 28 -23.18 -19.66 -18.42
C CYS A 28 -22.18 -19.12 -19.46
N VAL A 29 -21.47 -18.06 -19.09
CA VAL A 29 -20.49 -17.40 -19.97
C VAL A 29 -19.30 -18.29 -20.37
N PHE A 30 -19.12 -19.44 -19.72
CA PHE A 30 -17.99 -20.36 -19.98
C PHE A 30 -18.37 -21.63 -20.75
N CYS A 31 -19.63 -22.10 -20.69
CA CYS A 31 -19.99 -23.42 -21.25
C CYS A 31 -21.40 -23.53 -21.84
N GLU A 32 -22.11 -22.42 -22.05
CA GLU A 32 -23.47 -22.36 -22.61
C GLU A 32 -24.61 -23.05 -21.82
N GLU A 33 -24.31 -23.81 -20.77
CA GLU A 33 -25.30 -24.36 -19.85
C GLU A 33 -26.18 -23.27 -19.22
N PRO A 34 -27.42 -23.55 -18.78
CA PRO A 34 -28.26 -22.56 -18.12
C PRO A 34 -27.56 -21.92 -16.91
N ALA A 35 -27.59 -20.58 -16.83
CA ALA A 35 -27.06 -19.87 -15.69
C ALA A 35 -27.98 -20.03 -14.48
N VAL A 36 -27.39 -20.31 -13.31
CA VAL A 36 -28.13 -20.47 -12.05
C VAL A 36 -27.79 -19.37 -11.05
N ASP A 37 -26.64 -18.71 -11.21
CA ASP A 37 -26.18 -17.63 -10.34
C ASP A 37 -25.68 -16.41 -11.12
N ALA A 38 -25.95 -15.22 -10.56
CA ALA A 38 -25.39 -13.95 -11.02
C ALA A 38 -24.19 -13.65 -10.13
N HIS A 39 -23.05 -14.23 -10.50
CA HIS A 39 -21.83 -14.19 -9.73
C HIS A 39 -21.26 -12.78 -9.68
N HIS A 40 -20.90 -12.33 -8.48
CA HIS A 40 -20.15 -11.08 -8.33
C HIS A 40 -18.68 -11.32 -8.65
N ILE A 41 -18.17 -10.63 -9.67
CA ILE A 41 -16.79 -10.72 -10.16
C ILE A 41 -15.81 -10.32 -9.05
N LEU A 42 -16.01 -9.14 -8.46
CA LEU A 42 -15.41 -8.78 -7.17
C LEU A 42 -16.47 -8.84 -6.08
N GLU A 43 -16.08 -9.45 -4.96
CA GLU A 43 -16.95 -9.71 -3.82
C GLU A 43 -17.67 -8.43 -3.34
N ARG A 44 -19.01 -8.51 -3.24
CA ARG A 44 -19.86 -7.36 -2.87
C ARG A 44 -19.53 -6.76 -1.51
N ARG A 45 -19.00 -7.55 -0.57
CA ARG A 45 -18.58 -7.05 0.75
C ARG A 45 -17.44 -6.02 0.69
N LEU A 46 -16.67 -5.98 -0.39
CA LEU A 46 -15.63 -4.97 -0.62
C LEU A 46 -16.22 -3.60 -1.01
N TRP A 47 -17.50 -3.54 -1.38
CA TRP A 47 -18.16 -2.34 -1.87
C TRP A 47 -18.99 -1.68 -0.77
N PRO A 48 -18.82 -0.36 -0.51
CA PRO A 48 -19.61 0.33 0.50
C PRO A 48 -21.11 0.38 0.15
N ASP A 49 -21.46 0.26 -1.13
CA ASP A 49 -22.84 0.27 -1.67
C ASP A 49 -23.35 -1.13 -2.04
N GLY A 50 -22.59 -2.18 -1.71
CA GLY A 50 -22.93 -3.57 -2.02
C GLY A 50 -22.62 -4.00 -3.46
N GLY A 51 -22.08 -3.15 -4.34
CA GLY A 51 -21.41 -3.59 -5.56
C GLY A 51 -22.29 -4.23 -6.64
N TYR A 52 -23.61 -4.03 -6.59
CA TYR A 52 -24.61 -4.54 -7.55
C TYR A 52 -24.60 -3.78 -8.89
N TYR A 53 -23.42 -3.68 -9.48
CA TYR A 53 -23.24 -3.12 -10.82
C TYR A 53 -23.33 -4.24 -11.84
N ARG A 54 -24.11 -4.06 -12.92
CA ARG A 54 -24.22 -5.08 -13.99
C ARG A 54 -22.86 -5.59 -14.48
N ASP A 55 -21.88 -4.71 -14.62
CA ASP A 55 -20.52 -5.05 -15.08
C ASP A 55 -19.59 -5.60 -13.97
N ASN A 56 -20.09 -5.72 -12.73
CA ASN A 56 -19.50 -6.52 -11.66
C ASN A 56 -20.20 -7.88 -11.52
N GLY A 57 -21.08 -8.26 -12.46
CA GLY A 57 -21.81 -9.53 -12.46
C GLY A 57 -21.45 -10.43 -13.64
N ALA A 58 -21.59 -11.74 -13.48
CA ALA A 58 -21.48 -12.75 -14.53
C ALA A 58 -22.49 -13.89 -14.36
N SER A 59 -23.15 -14.29 -15.45
CA SER A 59 -24.05 -15.43 -15.45
C SER A 59 -23.25 -16.73 -15.52
N VAL A 60 -23.37 -17.57 -14.49
CA VAL A 60 -22.59 -18.81 -14.39
C VAL A 60 -23.46 -19.98 -13.97
N CYS A 61 -23.08 -21.18 -14.43
CA CYS A 61 -23.61 -22.44 -13.92
C CYS A 61 -23.01 -22.74 -12.53
N LYS A 62 -23.51 -23.77 -11.85
CA LYS A 62 -23.06 -24.13 -10.50
C LYS A 62 -21.56 -24.44 -10.43
N GLU A 63 -21.03 -25.13 -11.45
CA GLU A 63 -19.62 -25.52 -11.51
C GLU A 63 -18.71 -24.29 -11.64
N HIS A 64 -18.97 -23.44 -12.64
CA HIS A 64 -18.20 -22.23 -12.85
C HIS A 64 -18.37 -21.21 -11.71
N HIS A 65 -19.54 -21.15 -11.08
CA HIS A 65 -19.72 -20.36 -9.85
C HIS A 65 -18.70 -20.77 -8.79
N ILE A 66 -18.61 -22.07 -8.48
CA ILE A 66 -17.66 -22.59 -7.49
C ILE A 66 -16.21 -22.36 -7.94
N ALA A 67 -15.90 -22.50 -9.23
CA ALA A 67 -14.56 -22.25 -9.75
C ALA A 67 -14.13 -20.77 -9.57
N CYS A 68 -15.04 -19.81 -9.82
CA CYS A 68 -14.78 -18.40 -9.56
C CYS A 68 -14.63 -18.10 -8.06
N GLU A 69 -15.48 -18.66 -7.21
CA GLU A 69 -15.39 -18.53 -5.74
C GLU A 69 -14.05 -19.05 -5.19
N LYS A 70 -13.55 -20.16 -5.77
CA LYS A 70 -12.24 -20.74 -5.47
C LYS A 70 -11.07 -20.02 -6.14
N THR A 71 -11.34 -19.00 -6.96
CA THR A 71 -10.35 -18.25 -7.75
C THR A 71 -9.55 -19.10 -8.75
N LEU A 72 -10.13 -20.23 -9.19
CA LEU A 72 -9.59 -21.08 -10.26
C LEU A 72 -9.87 -20.48 -11.64
N LEU A 73 -10.92 -19.69 -11.75
CA LEU A 73 -11.14 -18.74 -12.84
C LEU A 73 -10.83 -17.35 -12.31
N SER A 74 -9.96 -16.62 -13.02
CA SER A 74 -9.58 -15.28 -12.62
C SER A 74 -10.72 -14.29 -12.90
N VAL A 75 -10.68 -13.14 -12.22
CA VAL A 75 -11.58 -12.02 -12.47
C VAL A 75 -11.46 -11.56 -13.94
N GLU A 76 -10.26 -11.59 -14.50
CA GLU A 76 -9.98 -11.26 -15.88
C GLU A 76 -10.59 -12.27 -16.86
N ASP A 77 -10.54 -13.57 -16.56
CA ASP A 77 -11.20 -14.61 -17.37
C ASP A 77 -12.72 -14.38 -17.41
N VAL A 78 -13.32 -14.07 -16.26
CA VAL A 78 -14.76 -13.79 -16.16
C VAL A 78 -15.12 -12.52 -16.94
N ARG A 79 -14.34 -11.44 -16.80
CA ARG A 79 -14.55 -10.20 -17.57
C ARG A 79 -14.45 -10.44 -19.06
N ALA A 80 -13.45 -11.20 -19.51
CA ALA A 80 -13.25 -11.55 -20.90
C ALA A 80 -14.43 -12.37 -21.46
N ALA A 81 -14.88 -13.39 -20.73
CA ALA A 81 -16.03 -14.21 -21.10
C ALA A 81 -17.34 -13.40 -21.21
N CYS A 82 -17.51 -12.38 -20.38
CA CYS A 82 -18.66 -11.47 -20.43
C CYS A 82 -18.52 -10.32 -21.45
N GLY A 83 -17.35 -10.17 -22.09
CA GLY A 83 -17.05 -9.01 -22.95
C GLY A 83 -17.00 -7.66 -22.21
N ILE A 84 -16.76 -7.66 -20.89
CA ILE A 84 -16.68 -6.45 -20.06
C ILE A 84 -15.34 -5.75 -20.32
N ARG A 85 -15.41 -4.54 -20.86
CA ARG A 85 -14.21 -3.69 -21.13
C ARG A 85 -13.96 -2.63 -20.07
N LYS A 86 -15.02 -2.15 -19.43
CA LYS A 86 -14.93 -1.14 -18.36
C LYS A 86 -14.77 -1.87 -17.03
N VAL A 87 -13.56 -1.84 -16.49
CA VAL A 87 -13.27 -2.42 -15.19
C VAL A 87 -13.87 -1.55 -14.09
N LEU A 88 -14.76 -2.15 -13.31
CA LEU A 88 -15.25 -1.57 -12.06
C LEU A 88 -14.53 -2.24 -10.89
N VAL A 89 -14.05 -1.42 -9.95
CA VAL A 89 -13.42 -1.86 -8.70
C VAL A 89 -14.00 -1.05 -7.53
N PRO A 90 -14.02 -1.61 -6.31
CA PRO A 90 -14.34 -0.88 -5.10
C PRO A 90 -13.59 0.46 -4.99
N PRO A 91 -14.19 1.52 -4.43
CA PRO A 91 -13.60 2.86 -4.44
C PRO A 91 -12.21 2.97 -3.81
N HIS A 92 -11.86 2.09 -2.87
CA HIS A 92 -10.56 2.06 -2.21
C HIS A 92 -9.49 1.29 -3.01
N LEU A 93 -9.88 0.44 -3.97
CA LEU A 93 -8.97 -0.33 -4.83
C LEU A 93 -8.55 0.46 -6.08
N TYR A 94 -7.47 0.01 -6.71
CA TYR A 94 -6.87 0.60 -7.90
C TYR A 94 -7.26 -0.14 -9.18
N ALA A 95 -7.85 0.53 -10.16
CA ALA A 95 -8.29 -0.11 -11.40
C ALA A 95 -7.15 -0.65 -12.28
N ASP A 96 -5.92 -0.17 -12.09
CA ASP A 96 -4.70 -0.62 -12.76
C ASP A 96 -3.99 -1.80 -12.04
N GLN A 97 -4.56 -2.28 -10.93
CA GLN A 97 -4.09 -3.44 -10.19
C GLN A 97 -5.02 -4.64 -10.44
N PRO A 98 -4.51 -5.80 -10.86
CA PRO A 98 -5.28 -7.04 -10.89
C PRO A 98 -5.61 -7.54 -9.47
N TYR A 99 -6.81 -8.11 -9.29
CA TYR A 99 -7.26 -8.70 -8.03
C TYR A 99 -7.94 -10.04 -8.29
N ASP A 100 -7.87 -10.95 -7.33
CA ASP A 100 -8.81 -12.06 -7.30
C ASP A 100 -10.20 -11.62 -6.83
N LYS A 101 -11.17 -12.53 -6.87
CA LYS A 101 -12.57 -12.28 -6.47
C LYS A 101 -12.67 -11.63 -5.09
N TRP A 102 -11.80 -12.02 -4.16
CA TRP A 102 -11.86 -11.62 -2.76
C TRP A 102 -11.12 -10.30 -2.47
N GLY A 103 -10.63 -9.62 -3.52
CA GLY A 103 -9.93 -8.35 -3.39
C GLY A 103 -8.45 -8.51 -3.03
N ASN A 104 -7.88 -9.70 -3.20
CA ASN A 104 -6.44 -9.92 -3.00
C ASN A 104 -5.67 -9.43 -4.24
N PRO A 105 -4.73 -8.47 -4.11
CA PRO A 105 -3.91 -8.04 -5.23
C PRO A 105 -3.11 -9.19 -5.84
N VAL A 106 -3.22 -9.41 -7.15
CA VAL A 106 -2.42 -10.39 -7.89
C VAL A 106 -1.15 -9.74 -8.42
N LEU A 107 -0.01 -10.32 -8.09
CA LEU A 107 1.31 -9.83 -8.47
C LEU A 107 1.74 -10.40 -9.84
N PRO A 108 2.65 -9.72 -10.58
CA PRO A 108 3.10 -10.20 -11.89
C PRO A 108 3.77 -11.58 -11.88
N ASN A 109 4.29 -12.02 -10.73
CA ASN A 109 4.88 -13.35 -10.56
C ASN A 109 3.84 -14.44 -10.21
N GLY A 110 2.55 -14.12 -10.23
CA GLY A 110 1.45 -15.03 -9.92
C GLY A 110 1.12 -15.14 -8.42
N MET A 111 1.96 -14.60 -7.54
CA MET A 111 1.65 -14.54 -6.10
C MET A 111 0.56 -13.51 -5.80
N ARG A 112 0.00 -13.55 -4.60
CA ARG A 112 -1.07 -12.67 -4.15
C ARG A 112 -0.72 -12.02 -2.82
N LEU A 113 -1.14 -10.77 -2.64
CA LEU A 113 -1.12 -10.11 -1.35
C LEU A 113 -2.42 -10.42 -0.60
N MET A 114 -2.37 -10.45 0.73
CA MET A 114 -3.55 -10.63 1.57
C MET A 114 -4.37 -9.33 1.59
N GLY A 115 -5.55 -9.37 0.97
CA GLY A 115 -6.53 -8.28 0.95
C GLY A 115 -7.48 -8.28 2.16
N GLU A 116 -8.42 -7.34 2.17
CA GLU A 116 -9.32 -7.07 3.29
C GLU A 116 -10.09 -8.31 3.79
N LEU A 117 -10.62 -9.12 2.86
CA LEU A 117 -11.42 -10.29 3.21
C LEU A 117 -10.58 -11.55 3.41
N PHE A 118 -9.25 -11.49 3.29
CA PHE A 118 -8.41 -12.68 3.31
C PHE A 118 -8.61 -13.49 4.59
N HIS A 119 -8.61 -12.86 5.76
CA HIS A 119 -8.71 -13.56 7.05
C HIS A 119 -10.14 -13.96 7.44
N ASP A 120 -11.15 -13.65 6.63
CA ASP A 120 -12.52 -14.10 6.86
C ASP A 120 -12.60 -15.63 6.79
N GLU A 121 -13.28 -16.26 7.77
CA GLU A 121 -13.34 -17.73 7.87
C GLU A 121 -13.97 -18.38 6.63
N SER A 122 -14.98 -17.75 6.03
CA SER A 122 -15.62 -18.26 4.80
C SER A 122 -14.68 -18.17 3.60
N VAL A 123 -13.89 -17.10 3.51
CA VAL A 123 -12.90 -16.87 2.45
C VAL A 123 -11.72 -17.84 2.60
N GLN A 124 -11.21 -18.03 3.81
CA GLN A 124 -10.17 -19.03 4.08
C GLN A 124 -10.60 -20.45 3.69
N LYS A 125 -11.84 -20.84 4.02
CA LYS A 125 -12.38 -22.15 3.65
C LYS A 125 -12.42 -22.36 2.13
N ILE A 126 -12.89 -21.37 1.37
CA ILE A 126 -13.03 -21.50 -0.07
C ILE A 126 -11.68 -21.42 -0.80
N LEU A 127 -10.76 -20.55 -0.36
CA LEU A 127 -9.38 -20.49 -0.88
C LEU A 127 -8.62 -21.80 -0.60
N LYS A 128 -8.79 -22.38 0.59
CA LYS A 128 -8.27 -23.71 0.93
C LYS A 128 -8.83 -24.79 0.02
N ALA A 129 -10.14 -24.76 -0.24
CA ALA A 129 -10.80 -25.71 -1.14
C ALA A 129 -10.42 -25.52 -2.63
N GLY A 130 -9.87 -24.35 -2.99
CA GLY A 130 -9.23 -24.08 -4.28
C GLY A 130 -7.76 -24.50 -4.35
N GLY A 131 -7.10 -24.75 -3.21
CA GLY A 131 -5.68 -25.11 -3.16
C GLY A 131 -4.73 -23.93 -3.42
N VAL A 132 -5.22 -22.69 -3.32
CA VAL A 132 -4.46 -21.47 -3.72
C VAL A 132 -3.83 -20.72 -2.53
N LEU A 133 -3.96 -21.24 -1.31
CA LEU A 133 -3.36 -20.58 -0.12
C LEU A 133 -1.83 -20.48 -0.20
N GLY A 134 -1.18 -21.40 -0.92
CA GLY A 134 0.26 -21.36 -1.17
C GLY A 134 0.71 -20.24 -2.11
N ASP A 135 -0.23 -19.58 -2.79
CA ASP A 135 0.06 -18.49 -3.72
C ASP A 135 0.12 -17.13 -3.01
N PHE A 136 -0.06 -17.08 -1.70
CA PHE A 136 -0.03 -15.82 -0.93
C PHE A 136 1.36 -15.53 -0.37
N THR A 137 1.75 -14.26 -0.45
CA THR A 137 2.93 -13.73 0.24
C THR A 137 2.50 -12.74 1.31
N HIS A 138 3.23 -12.73 2.42
CA HIS A 138 3.11 -11.72 3.45
C HIS A 138 4.10 -10.55 3.26
N PHE A 139 4.97 -10.61 2.24
CA PHE A 139 5.88 -9.52 1.92
C PHE A 139 5.16 -8.44 1.10
N VAL A 140 4.86 -7.33 1.76
CA VAL A 140 4.10 -6.20 1.22
C VAL A 140 5.04 -5.09 0.76
N LYS A 141 4.91 -4.68 -0.50
CA LYS A 141 5.54 -3.46 -1.01
C LYS A 141 4.93 -2.23 -0.35
N TYR A 142 5.77 -1.33 0.18
CA TYR A 142 5.27 -0.09 0.78
C TYR A 142 4.48 0.77 -0.23
N PRO A 143 3.26 1.24 0.11
CA PRO A 143 2.38 1.93 -0.83
C PRO A 143 2.99 3.23 -1.39
N ARG A 144 2.40 3.74 -2.48
CA ARG A 144 2.73 5.09 -2.96
C ARG A 144 2.01 6.10 -2.05
N THR A 145 2.78 6.94 -1.38
CA THR A 145 2.21 8.10 -0.65
C THR A 145 1.80 9.17 -1.65
N HIS A 146 0.54 9.61 -1.59
CA HIS A 146 0.00 10.62 -2.47
C HIS A 146 0.35 12.03 -2.00
N HIS A 147 0.44 13.00 -2.92
CA HIS A 147 0.67 14.39 -2.57
C HIS A 147 -0.58 15.04 -1.99
N VAL A 148 -0.40 15.91 -0.99
CA VAL A 148 -1.45 16.88 -0.58
C VAL A 148 -1.76 17.83 -1.73
N PRO A 149 -2.98 18.42 -1.79
CA PRO A 149 -3.40 19.21 -2.95
C PRO A 149 -2.57 20.45 -3.27
N TRP A 150 -1.79 20.93 -2.31
CA TRP A 150 -0.94 22.10 -2.41
C TRP A 150 0.56 21.78 -2.41
N SER A 151 0.94 20.53 -2.66
CA SER A 151 2.35 20.16 -2.80
C SER A 151 2.91 20.72 -4.12
N PRO A 152 3.99 21.53 -4.10
CA PRO A 152 4.56 22.12 -5.31
C PRO A 152 5.38 21.14 -6.15
N GLY A 153 6.03 20.13 -5.52
CA GLY A 153 6.90 19.16 -6.20
C GLY A 153 6.20 17.97 -6.87
N MET A 154 5.00 18.14 -7.42
CA MET A 154 4.31 17.07 -8.15
C MET A 154 4.81 16.94 -9.59
N ASN A 155 5.26 15.75 -9.99
CA ASN A 155 5.58 15.41 -11.39
C ASN A 155 4.41 14.70 -12.10
N GLU A 156 4.52 14.45 -13.41
CA GLU A 156 3.46 13.79 -14.21
C GLU A 156 3.08 12.39 -13.71
N ASP A 157 4.03 11.65 -13.10
CA ASP A 157 3.81 10.31 -12.55
C ASP A 157 3.31 10.30 -11.09
N ASP A 158 3.26 11.47 -10.45
CA ASP A 158 2.83 11.60 -9.05
C ASP A 158 1.31 11.62 -8.93
N ARG A 159 0.80 10.97 -7.88
CA ARG A 159 -0.63 10.92 -7.57
C ARG A 159 -0.94 11.90 -6.45
N ARG A 160 -2.01 12.68 -6.63
CA ARG A 160 -2.60 13.52 -5.59
C ARG A 160 -3.60 12.71 -4.76
N ILE A 161 -3.67 13.02 -3.48
CA ILE A 161 -4.70 12.46 -2.61
C ILE A 161 -6.09 12.90 -3.12
N PRO A 162 -7.09 11.99 -3.20
CA PRO A 162 -8.36 12.34 -3.81
C PRO A 162 -9.18 13.31 -2.95
N VAL A 163 -9.18 13.11 -1.63
CA VAL A 163 -9.91 13.91 -0.63
C VAL A 163 -9.12 13.98 0.67
N MET A 164 -9.27 15.07 1.43
CA MET A 164 -8.62 15.28 2.73
C MET A 164 -9.55 14.97 3.92
N SER A 165 -10.77 14.49 3.67
CA SER A 165 -11.81 14.31 4.70
C SER A 165 -11.44 13.36 5.84
N ALA A 166 -10.46 12.47 5.63
CA ALA A 166 -9.98 11.57 6.69
C ALA A 166 -9.07 12.26 7.70
N PHE A 167 -8.61 13.49 7.42
CA PHE A 167 -7.80 14.30 8.35
C PHE A 167 -8.64 15.34 9.10
N GLU A 168 -9.77 15.77 8.54
CA GLU A 168 -10.63 16.79 9.14
C GLU A 168 -11.10 16.37 10.54
N GLY A 169 -10.77 17.17 11.57
CA GLY A 169 -11.09 16.90 12.98
C GLY A 169 -10.29 15.76 13.62
N ALA A 170 -9.35 15.15 12.91
CA ALA A 170 -8.48 14.10 13.44
C ALA A 170 -7.20 14.68 14.03
N ARG A 171 -6.61 13.99 15.04
CA ARG A 171 -5.20 14.18 15.40
C ARG A 171 -4.33 13.65 14.27
N VAL A 172 -3.42 14.46 13.79
CA VAL A 172 -2.50 14.14 12.69
C VAL A 172 -1.06 14.34 13.12
N ILE A 173 -0.19 13.56 12.50
CA ILE A 173 1.25 13.60 12.71
C ILE A 173 1.89 13.97 11.38
N ALA A 174 2.61 15.09 11.35
CA ALA A 174 3.50 15.41 10.25
C ALA A 174 4.94 15.12 10.67
N THR A 175 5.62 14.28 9.91
CA THR A 175 7.01 13.93 10.13
C THR A 175 7.88 14.45 9.00
N GLU A 176 9.15 14.72 9.32
CA GLU A 176 10.18 15.01 8.33
C GLU A 176 10.22 13.90 7.26
N LYS A 177 10.20 14.30 5.99
CA LYS A 177 10.34 13.36 4.87
C LYS A 177 11.82 13.20 4.56
N MET A 178 12.40 12.13 5.08
CA MET A 178 13.79 11.79 4.83
C MET A 178 14.00 11.32 3.37
N ASP A 179 15.11 11.72 2.77
CA ASP A 179 15.52 11.35 1.41
C ASP A 179 16.55 10.22 1.47
N GLY A 180 16.07 8.99 1.31
CA GLY A 180 16.89 7.79 1.31
C GLY A 180 16.27 6.64 0.54
N GLU A 181 16.47 5.42 1.05
CA GLU A 181 15.87 4.22 0.51
C GLU A 181 14.86 3.61 1.49
N ASN A 182 13.58 3.71 1.15
CA ASN A 182 12.52 2.96 1.81
C ASN A 182 12.90 1.50 2.04
N THR A 183 12.85 1.08 3.30
CA THR A 183 13.24 -0.25 3.77
C THR A 183 12.15 -0.82 4.68
N THR A 184 11.79 -2.07 4.44
CA THR A 184 10.82 -2.83 5.24
C THR A 184 11.49 -4.05 5.84
N MET A 185 11.32 -4.25 7.14
CA MET A 185 11.89 -5.34 7.93
C MET A 185 10.78 -6.21 8.50
N TYR A 186 10.90 -7.51 8.30
CA TYR A 186 10.12 -8.58 8.92
C TYR A 186 11.05 -9.35 9.85
N ARG A 187 10.49 -10.32 10.59
CA ARG A 187 11.30 -11.26 11.38
C ARG A 187 12.32 -12.03 10.54
N ASP A 188 11.93 -12.45 9.35
CA ASP A 188 12.63 -13.42 8.50
C ASP A 188 13.13 -12.81 7.18
N TYR A 189 12.77 -11.57 6.88
CA TYR A 189 13.11 -10.92 5.61
C TYR A 189 13.27 -9.41 5.73
N ILE A 190 14.10 -8.82 4.87
CA ILE A 190 14.26 -7.37 4.73
C ILE A 190 14.34 -7.02 3.25
N HIS A 191 13.60 -5.99 2.84
CA HIS A 191 13.60 -5.53 1.46
C HIS A 191 13.53 -4.01 1.35
N ALA A 192 14.09 -3.47 0.28
CA ALA A 192 13.80 -2.11 -0.14
C ALA A 192 12.35 -2.03 -0.65
N ARG A 193 11.87 -0.88 -1.13
CA ARG A 193 10.51 -0.81 -1.70
C ARG A 193 10.25 -1.83 -2.84
N SER A 194 11.28 -2.17 -3.63
CA SER A 194 11.20 -3.29 -4.57
C SER A 194 11.57 -4.60 -3.89
N LEU A 195 10.80 -5.66 -4.15
CA LEU A 195 11.05 -7.00 -3.64
C LEU A 195 12.16 -7.74 -4.41
N ASP A 196 12.70 -7.16 -5.49
CA ASP A 196 13.71 -7.78 -6.35
C ASP A 196 15.09 -7.99 -5.68
N GLY A 197 15.27 -7.51 -4.44
CA GLY A 197 16.30 -7.97 -3.50
C GLY A 197 17.76 -7.78 -3.93
N ARG A 198 18.03 -6.98 -4.97
CA ARG A 198 19.40 -6.83 -5.51
C ARG A 198 20.38 -6.41 -4.41
N HIS A 199 21.52 -7.07 -4.30
CA HIS A 199 22.51 -6.66 -3.31
C HIS A 199 23.10 -5.30 -3.67
N HIS A 200 23.20 -4.39 -2.68
CA HIS A 200 23.90 -3.11 -2.82
C HIS A 200 24.65 -2.78 -1.51
N PRO A 201 25.93 -2.36 -1.55
CA PRO A 201 26.72 -2.10 -0.33
C PRO A 201 26.12 -1.08 0.63
N SER A 202 25.34 -0.10 0.14
CA SER A 202 24.62 0.86 0.99
C SER A 202 23.58 0.22 1.92
N ARG A 203 23.22 -1.04 1.69
CA ARG A 203 22.27 -1.81 2.51
C ARG A 203 22.94 -2.60 3.63
N ASN A 204 24.28 -2.63 3.69
CA ASN A 204 25.00 -3.44 4.66
C ASN A 204 24.74 -2.97 6.10
N TRP A 205 24.73 -1.66 6.33
CA TRP A 205 24.48 -1.12 7.67
C TRP A 205 23.08 -1.48 8.16
N VAL A 206 22.05 -1.26 7.32
CA VAL A 206 20.65 -1.52 7.71
C VAL A 206 20.38 -3.02 7.87
N LYS A 207 21.06 -3.89 7.13
CA LYS A 207 21.01 -5.36 7.34
C LYS A 207 21.65 -5.80 8.65
N ASN A 208 22.77 -5.20 9.02
CA ASN A 208 23.41 -5.47 10.31
C ASN A 208 22.53 -5.00 11.47
N PHE A 209 21.93 -3.81 11.36
CA PHE A 209 20.94 -3.33 12.33
C PHE A 209 19.74 -4.27 12.43
N TRP A 210 19.16 -4.65 11.28
CA TRP A 210 18.06 -5.61 11.24
C TRP A 210 18.40 -6.93 11.94
N SER A 211 19.61 -7.47 11.74
CA SER A 211 20.02 -8.72 12.39
C SER A 211 20.05 -8.66 13.92
N THR A 212 20.10 -7.47 14.53
CA THR A 212 20.07 -7.34 15.99
C THR A 212 18.66 -7.21 16.55
N ILE A 213 17.65 -6.99 15.71
CA ILE A 213 16.24 -6.76 16.15
C ILE A 213 15.25 -7.75 15.51
N CYS A 214 15.64 -8.48 14.46
CA CYS A 214 14.71 -9.28 13.67
C CYS A 214 13.98 -10.37 14.49
N GLY A 215 14.65 -10.96 15.49
CA GLY A 215 14.05 -11.94 16.39
C GLY A 215 12.91 -11.37 17.25
N ASP A 216 12.96 -10.07 17.54
CA ASP A 216 11.99 -9.37 18.38
C ASP A 216 10.79 -8.83 17.59
N ILE A 217 10.88 -8.76 16.25
CA ILE A 217 9.75 -8.43 15.39
C ILE A 217 8.76 -9.61 15.45
N PRO A 218 7.47 -9.39 15.79
CA PRO A 218 6.47 -10.46 15.79
C PRO A 218 6.30 -11.13 14.40
N GLU A 219 5.84 -12.37 14.39
CA GLU A 219 5.61 -13.09 13.13
C GLU A 219 4.54 -12.38 12.28
N GLY A 220 4.80 -12.22 10.98
CA GLY A 220 3.94 -11.52 10.04
C GLY A 220 3.92 -9.99 10.19
N TRP A 221 4.49 -9.43 11.25
CA TRP A 221 4.61 -7.98 11.42
C TRP A 221 5.74 -7.43 10.58
N ARG A 222 5.62 -6.15 10.22
CA ARG A 222 6.65 -5.43 9.49
C ARG A 222 6.88 -4.03 10.04
N LEU A 223 8.15 -3.67 10.09
CA LEU A 223 8.60 -2.34 10.41
C LEU A 223 9.05 -1.64 9.12
N CYS A 224 8.61 -0.41 8.90
CA CYS A 224 8.98 0.40 7.75
C CYS A 224 9.73 1.65 8.21
N GLY A 225 10.81 1.96 7.50
CA GLY A 225 11.65 3.13 7.73
C GLY A 225 12.46 3.51 6.49
N GLU A 226 13.24 4.56 6.63
CA GLU A 226 14.12 5.06 5.57
C GLU A 226 15.57 4.68 5.89
N ASN A 227 16.23 3.98 4.95
CA ASN A 227 17.68 3.75 5.01
C ASN A 227 18.40 4.97 4.42
N LEU A 228 19.11 5.67 5.29
CA LEU A 228 19.80 6.93 5.04
C LEU A 228 21.32 6.74 5.05
N TYR A 229 21.82 5.50 4.92
CA TYR A 229 23.26 5.28 4.88
C TYR A 229 23.91 6.05 3.72
N ALA A 230 23.36 5.94 2.50
CA ALA A 230 23.91 6.59 1.32
C ALA A 230 23.27 7.96 1.05
N VAL A 231 24.09 8.92 0.62
CA VAL A 231 23.61 10.21 0.09
C VAL A 231 22.77 9.95 -1.16
N HIS A 232 21.56 10.50 -1.19
CA HIS A 232 20.67 10.50 -2.35
C HIS A 232 20.71 11.87 -3.03
N SER A 233 19.65 12.65 -2.91
CA SER A 233 19.56 14.03 -3.40
C SER A 233 19.88 15.06 -2.31
N ILE A 234 19.76 14.67 -1.04
CA ILE A 234 20.12 15.46 0.13
C ILE A 234 21.28 14.78 0.87
N ARG A 235 22.28 15.59 1.26
CA ARG A 235 23.37 15.16 2.13
C ARG A 235 23.05 15.55 3.57
N TYR A 236 23.02 14.55 4.44
CA TYR A 236 22.88 14.74 5.87
C TYR A 236 24.25 14.68 6.56
N GLU A 237 24.49 15.54 7.54
CA GLU A 237 25.77 15.60 8.28
C GLU A 237 25.62 15.11 9.74
N ASP A 238 24.39 15.06 10.24
CA ASP A 238 24.05 14.91 11.65
C ASP A 238 22.84 13.98 11.87
N LEU A 239 22.80 12.84 11.16
CA LEU A 239 21.76 11.84 11.40
C LEU A 239 21.86 11.22 12.80
N SER A 240 20.71 11.04 13.45
CA SER A 240 20.58 10.30 14.71
C SER A 240 20.73 8.78 14.52
N SER A 241 20.42 8.27 13.32
CA SER A 241 20.61 6.89 12.90
C SER A 241 20.60 6.82 11.37
N TYR A 242 21.29 5.84 10.77
CA TYR A 242 21.16 5.55 9.33
C TYR A 242 19.87 4.82 8.98
N PHE A 243 19.09 4.38 9.95
CA PHE A 243 17.75 3.88 9.71
C PHE A 243 16.77 4.60 10.64
N MET A 244 15.79 5.28 10.03
CA MET A 244 14.77 6.03 10.75
C MET A 244 13.38 5.46 10.46
N GLY A 245 12.71 4.98 11.49
CA GLY A 245 11.39 4.34 11.39
C GLY A 245 10.26 5.34 11.23
N PHE A 246 9.21 4.98 10.48
CA PHE A 246 8.00 5.81 10.33
C PHE A 246 6.67 5.05 10.41
N SER A 247 6.66 3.71 10.35
CA SER A 247 5.44 2.93 10.60
C SER A 247 5.72 1.48 10.97
N ILE A 248 4.80 0.86 11.71
CA ILE A 248 4.77 -0.58 11.97
C ILE A 248 3.40 -1.11 11.57
N TRP A 249 3.38 -2.31 11.02
CA TRP A 249 2.18 -2.98 10.55
C TRP A 249 2.10 -4.39 11.08
N THR A 250 0.90 -4.81 11.43
CA THR A 250 0.63 -6.17 11.93
C THR A 250 0.54 -7.17 10.79
N ASP A 251 0.44 -8.45 11.16
CA ASP A 251 0.15 -9.60 10.29
C ASP A 251 -1.20 -9.47 9.55
N ARG A 252 -2.08 -8.58 10.03
CA ARG A 252 -3.39 -8.29 9.43
C ARG A 252 -3.42 -7.04 8.57
N ASN A 253 -2.26 -6.50 8.19
CA ASN A 253 -2.18 -5.27 7.40
C ASN A 253 -2.80 -4.03 8.10
N GLU A 254 -2.82 -4.03 9.43
CA GLU A 254 -3.17 -2.85 10.24
C GLU A 254 -1.91 -2.05 10.53
N CYS A 255 -1.90 -0.77 10.14
CA CYS A 255 -0.89 0.18 10.59
C CYS A 255 -1.18 0.52 12.06
N LEU A 256 -0.17 0.40 12.93
CA LEU A 256 -0.33 0.80 14.32
C LEU A 256 -0.62 2.31 14.43
N SER A 257 -1.23 2.72 15.55
CA SER A 257 -1.31 4.14 15.90
C SER A 257 0.11 4.73 16.00
N TRP A 258 0.23 6.05 15.91
CA TRP A 258 1.54 6.70 16.05
C TRP A 258 2.14 6.45 17.44
N ASP A 259 1.32 6.51 18.49
CA ASP A 259 1.77 6.31 19.86
C ASP A 259 2.26 4.87 20.08
N ASP A 260 1.52 3.85 19.60
CA ASP A 260 1.97 2.46 19.65
C ASP A 260 3.22 2.23 18.79
N THR A 261 3.32 2.92 17.65
CA THR A 261 4.50 2.86 16.77
C THR A 261 5.75 3.35 17.52
N LEU A 262 5.64 4.45 18.27
CA LEU A 262 6.73 4.98 19.08
C LEU A 262 7.11 4.05 20.24
N GLU A 263 6.13 3.43 20.90
CA GLU A 263 6.39 2.42 21.94
C GLU A 263 7.20 1.24 21.38
N TRP A 264 6.78 0.69 20.23
CA TRP A 264 7.51 -0.39 19.58
C TRP A 264 8.90 0.03 19.10
N PHE A 265 9.05 1.27 18.61
CA PHE A 265 10.35 1.79 18.22
C PHE A 265 11.31 1.89 19.41
N ASP A 266 10.84 2.33 20.57
CA ASP A 266 11.64 2.34 21.80
C ASP A 266 12.07 0.92 22.20
N LEU A 267 11.14 -0.04 22.21
CA LEU A 267 11.42 -1.45 22.52
C LEU A 267 12.46 -2.08 21.57
N LEU A 268 12.40 -1.74 20.28
CA LEU A 268 13.30 -2.26 19.25
C LEU A 268 14.60 -1.45 19.12
N GLY A 269 14.73 -0.31 19.81
CA GLY A 269 15.88 0.61 19.64
C GLY A 269 15.94 1.24 18.25
N VAL A 270 14.78 1.53 17.65
CA VAL A 270 14.63 2.17 16.35
C VAL A 270 14.41 3.66 16.55
N THR A 271 15.22 4.49 15.91
CA THR A 271 15.01 5.95 15.95
C THR A 271 13.85 6.33 15.02
N PRO A 272 12.80 7.03 15.48
CA PRO A 272 11.76 7.54 14.59
C PRO A 272 12.25 8.71 13.72
N VAL A 273 11.58 8.93 12.59
CA VAL A 273 11.63 10.21 11.87
C VAL A 273 11.16 11.37 12.78
N GLU A 274 11.72 12.57 12.57
CA GLU A 274 11.39 13.74 13.39
C GLU A 274 9.92 14.15 13.21
N VAL A 275 9.23 14.43 14.32
CA VAL A 275 7.86 14.95 14.31
C VAL A 275 7.91 16.48 14.21
N LEU A 276 7.36 17.00 13.13
CA LEU A 276 7.26 18.44 12.86
C LEU A 276 5.94 19.03 13.38
N PHE A 277 4.88 18.21 13.42
CA PHE A 277 3.58 18.59 13.93
C PHE A 277 2.87 17.39 14.54
N ASP A 278 2.27 17.60 15.71
CA ASP A 278 1.35 16.67 16.37
C ASP A 278 0.20 17.49 16.96
N GLY A 279 -0.99 17.31 16.40
CA GLY A 279 -2.17 18.08 16.80
C GLY A 279 -3.38 17.77 15.93
N GLU A 280 -4.50 18.45 16.19
CA GLU A 280 -5.65 18.42 15.29
C GLU A 280 -5.26 18.99 13.92
N PHE A 281 -5.81 18.42 12.84
CA PHE A 281 -5.51 18.86 11.48
C PHE A 281 -5.75 20.37 11.29
N ASP A 282 -4.65 21.09 11.04
CA ASP A 282 -4.65 22.51 10.67
C ASP A 282 -3.81 22.68 9.39
N GLU A 283 -4.48 22.91 8.27
CA GLU A 283 -3.84 23.13 6.97
C GLU A 283 -2.88 24.33 6.99
N THR A 284 -3.21 25.39 7.74
CA THR A 284 -2.37 26.60 7.83
C THR A 284 -1.07 26.27 8.57
N ALA A 285 -1.17 25.56 9.70
CA ALA A 285 -0.01 25.11 10.45
C ALA A 285 0.88 24.18 9.60
N LEU A 286 0.29 23.19 8.92
CA LEU A 286 1.00 22.24 8.06
C LEU A 286 1.72 22.93 6.88
N ARG A 287 1.11 23.94 6.27
CA ARG A 287 1.74 24.74 5.22
C ARG A 287 2.91 25.58 5.74
N SER A 288 2.92 25.92 7.02
CA SER A 288 3.99 26.71 7.64
C SER A 288 5.21 25.90 8.08
N LEU A 289 5.12 24.56 8.09
CA LEU A 289 6.20 23.65 8.49
C LEU A 289 7.43 23.69 7.58
N HIS A 290 7.33 24.31 6.41
CA HIS A 290 8.44 24.35 5.47
C HIS A 290 8.54 25.71 4.82
N GLN A 291 9.65 26.40 5.08
CA GLN A 291 9.96 27.65 4.39
C GLN A 291 10.92 27.38 3.22
N PRO A 292 10.96 28.25 2.20
CA PRO A 292 11.90 28.13 1.08
C PRO A 292 13.38 28.02 1.48
N THR A 293 13.73 28.47 2.70
CA THR A 293 15.08 28.38 3.27
C THR A 293 15.45 26.98 3.75
N ASP A 294 14.49 26.08 3.89
CA ASP A 294 14.65 24.70 4.41
C ASP A 294 14.80 23.66 3.29
N TRP A 295 14.71 24.13 2.04
CA TRP A 295 15.15 23.41 0.85
C TRP A 295 16.67 23.15 1.05
N ASP A 296 17.45 22.48 0.22
CA ASP A 296 18.83 22.03 0.59
C ASP A 296 18.93 21.00 1.76
N ARG A 297 18.16 21.11 2.85
CA ARG A 297 18.24 20.22 4.03
C ARG A 297 17.08 19.25 4.18
N SER A 298 15.93 19.54 3.59
CA SER A 298 14.73 18.72 3.68
C SER A 298 14.05 18.51 2.32
N GLU A 299 13.40 17.36 2.13
CA GLU A 299 12.52 17.10 0.98
C GLU A 299 11.12 17.70 1.19
N GLY A 300 10.68 17.78 2.44
CA GLY A 300 9.33 18.14 2.85
C GLY A 300 8.85 17.25 4.01
N TRP A 301 7.57 16.89 4.02
CA TRP A 301 6.99 16.14 5.12
C TRP A 301 5.98 15.07 4.68
N VAL A 302 5.77 14.09 5.55
CA VAL A 302 4.72 13.07 5.42
C VAL A 302 3.70 13.30 6.53
N LEU A 303 2.43 13.39 6.15
CA LEU A 303 1.29 13.51 7.04
C LEU A 303 0.59 12.16 7.17
N ARG A 304 0.27 11.74 8.38
CA ARG A 304 -0.63 10.62 8.66
C ARG A 304 -1.66 10.99 9.72
N THR A 305 -2.79 10.29 9.74
CA THR A 305 -3.62 10.26 10.95
C THR A 305 -2.85 9.57 12.09
N ALA A 306 -3.02 10.06 13.32
CA ALA A 306 -2.38 9.49 14.49
C ALA A 306 -2.97 8.12 14.85
N GLU A 307 -4.26 7.90 14.61
CA GLU A 307 -4.89 6.59 14.78
C GLU A 307 -4.34 5.55 13.81
N GLY A 308 -4.43 4.28 14.21
CA GLY A 308 -4.15 3.14 13.33
C GLY A 308 -5.19 3.02 12.22
N PHE A 309 -4.82 2.36 11.13
CA PHE A 309 -5.70 2.19 9.97
C PHE A 309 -5.32 0.96 9.15
N HIS A 310 -6.29 0.38 8.46
CA HIS A 310 -6.04 -0.77 7.60
C HIS A 310 -5.35 -0.34 6.29
N PHE A 311 -4.55 -1.23 5.70
CA PHE A 311 -3.79 -0.96 4.47
C PHE A 311 -4.64 -0.42 3.30
N SER A 312 -5.91 -0.83 3.20
CA SER A 312 -6.85 -0.32 2.18
C SER A 312 -7.17 1.17 2.34
N GLU A 313 -7.00 1.74 3.53
CA GLU A 313 -7.24 3.14 3.84
C GLU A 313 -6.02 4.04 3.61
N PHE A 314 -4.82 3.47 3.42
CA PHE A 314 -3.55 4.21 3.35
C PHE A 314 -3.61 5.42 2.41
N ARG A 315 -4.23 5.26 1.24
CA ARG A 315 -4.38 6.32 0.21
C ARG A 315 -5.16 7.56 0.66
N ASN A 316 -5.93 7.45 1.75
CA ASN A 316 -6.72 8.52 2.33
C ASN A 316 -6.18 8.95 3.71
N ARG A 317 -5.40 8.09 4.38
CA ARG A 317 -4.85 8.32 5.73
C ARG A 317 -3.42 8.84 5.74
N VAL A 318 -2.71 8.75 4.62
CA VAL A 318 -1.31 9.20 4.49
C VAL A 318 -1.14 10.05 3.24
N ALA A 319 -0.54 11.23 3.41
CA ALA A 319 -0.21 12.14 2.33
C ALA A 319 1.22 12.70 2.51
N LYS A 320 1.78 13.29 1.46
CA LYS A 320 3.10 13.95 1.52
C LYS A 320 3.04 15.35 0.93
N PHE A 321 3.89 16.22 1.43
CA PHE A 321 4.26 17.47 0.79
C PHE A 321 5.72 17.38 0.40
N VAL A 322 6.01 17.72 -0.84
CA VAL A 322 7.37 17.72 -1.41
C VAL A 322 7.61 19.11 -2.00
N ARG A 323 8.78 19.68 -1.69
CA ARG A 323 9.20 21.00 -2.19
C ARG A 323 9.33 21.05 -3.71
N GLU A 324 9.31 22.26 -4.26
CA GLU A 324 9.55 22.47 -5.68
C GLU A 324 10.99 22.12 -6.06
N GLY A 325 11.19 21.56 -7.26
CA GLY A 325 12.54 21.28 -7.79
C GLY A 325 13.31 20.16 -7.09
N HIS A 326 12.67 19.37 -6.20
CA HIS A 326 13.29 18.16 -5.68
C HIS A 326 13.41 17.11 -6.80
N VAL A 327 14.60 17.03 -7.40
CA VAL A 327 14.92 16.04 -8.42
C VAL A 327 15.52 14.82 -7.74
N GLN A 328 14.78 13.71 -7.73
CA GLN A 328 15.38 12.42 -7.40
C GLN A 328 16.35 12.05 -8.53
N THR A 329 17.66 12.04 -8.25
CA THR A 329 18.69 11.54 -9.17
C THR A 329 18.67 10.00 -9.23
N VAL A 330 17.50 9.44 -9.58
CA VAL A 330 17.21 7.99 -9.57
C VAL A 330 18.14 7.20 -10.51
N LYS A 331 18.72 7.85 -11.53
CA LYS A 331 19.42 7.18 -12.62
C LYS A 331 20.93 6.98 -12.43
N HIS A 332 21.58 7.51 -11.39
CA HIS A 332 23.05 7.45 -11.29
C HIS A 332 23.62 6.65 -10.12
N TRP A 333 22.94 6.52 -8.98
CA TRP A 333 23.55 5.89 -7.80
C TRP A 333 23.66 4.35 -7.88
N MET A 334 22.72 3.67 -8.57
CA MET A 334 22.80 2.21 -8.77
C MET A 334 23.79 1.77 -9.87
N HIS A 335 24.37 2.72 -10.62
CA HIS A 335 25.26 2.44 -11.75
C HIS A 335 26.72 2.76 -11.41
N GLY A 336 27.31 1.95 -10.51
CA GLY A 336 28.77 1.74 -10.47
C GLY A 336 29.62 2.81 -9.76
N GLN A 337 29.02 3.86 -9.20
CA GLN A 337 29.73 4.73 -8.25
C GLN A 337 29.57 4.20 -6.82
N ALA A 338 30.64 4.25 -6.02
CA ALA A 338 30.57 3.88 -4.61
C ALA A 338 29.59 4.84 -3.91
N ALA A 339 28.63 4.29 -3.15
CA ALA A 339 27.71 5.09 -2.36
C ALA A 339 28.49 5.90 -1.32
N GLU A 340 28.36 7.22 -1.37
CA GLU A 340 28.90 8.11 -0.34
C GLU A 340 28.03 8.01 0.92
N PRO A 341 28.61 7.76 2.11
CA PRO A 341 27.82 7.70 3.33
C PRO A 341 27.41 9.11 3.81
N ASN A 342 26.20 9.23 4.35
CA ASN A 342 25.78 10.40 5.13
C ASN A 342 26.58 10.49 6.45
N GLY A 343 26.53 11.65 7.11
CA GLY A 343 27.09 11.86 8.45
C GLY A 343 26.11 11.47 9.56
N MET A 344 26.65 10.94 10.67
CA MET A 344 25.92 10.74 11.93
C MET A 344 26.41 11.70 13.00
N ILE A 345 25.55 12.03 13.96
CA ILE A 345 25.91 12.83 15.14
C ILE A 345 27.10 12.19 15.86
N LYS A 346 28.17 12.96 16.08
CA LYS A 346 29.36 12.51 16.80
C LYS A 346 29.01 12.24 18.27
N GLY A 347 29.22 11.00 18.73
CA GLY A 347 29.15 10.64 20.16
C GLY A 347 27.96 9.77 20.56
N LEU A 348 27.05 9.41 19.65
CA LEU A 348 26.09 8.33 19.92
C LEU A 348 26.83 6.98 19.86
N PRO A 349 26.73 6.12 20.90
CA PRO A 349 27.36 4.82 20.87
C PRO A 349 26.70 3.98 19.77
N GLY A 350 27.37 3.86 18.62
CA GLY A 350 26.99 2.89 17.61
C GLY A 350 26.99 1.51 18.24
N LEU A 351 25.81 0.91 18.36
CA LEU A 351 25.54 -0.47 18.80
C LEU A 351 26.67 -1.04 19.67
N GLY A 352 26.70 -0.60 20.93
CA GLY A 352 27.48 -1.26 21.97
C GLY A 352 27.11 -2.74 21.97
N ARG A 353 28.11 -3.60 21.75
CA ARG A 353 28.01 -5.06 21.85
C ARG A 353 27.25 -5.41 23.13
N ARG A 354 26.02 -5.90 23.00
CA ARG A 354 25.40 -6.68 24.08
C ARG A 354 26.13 -8.02 24.10
N GLY A 355 26.98 -8.17 25.11
CA GLY A 355 27.71 -9.42 25.41
C GLY A 355 26.82 -10.45 26.07
#